data_AF-A0A7C0X877-F1
#
_entry.id   AF-A0A7C0X877-F1
#
_cell.length_a   1.000
_cell.length_b   1.000
_cell.length_c   1.000
_cell.angle_alpha   90.00
_cell.angle_beta   90.00
_cell.angle_gamma   90.00
#
_symmetry.space_group_name_H-M   'P 1'
#
loop_
_entity.id
_entity.type
_entity.pdbx_description
1 polymer ?
#
loop_
_entity_poly.entity_id
_entity_poly.type
_entity_poly.pdbx_seq_one_letter_code
_entity_poly.pdbx_strand_id
1 'polypeptide(L)' 'AKIFAKVEGIIPAPESAHAIAGAIREAERARNEKKEEVIVFNLSGHGLLDLTAYA' A
#
# COMPACT_ATOMS: atom_id res chain seq x y z
N ALA A 1 2.81 5.19 -0.63
CA ALA A 1 3.33 5.41 0.75
C ALA A 1 2.44 6.32 1.60
N LYS A 2 2.22 7.58 1.21
CA LYS A 2 1.54 8.60 2.06
C LYS A 2 0.15 8.21 2.59
N ILE A 3 -0.70 7.62 1.75
CA ILE A 3 -2.04 7.16 2.19
C ILE A 3 -1.87 6.10 3.28
N PHE A 4 -1.18 5.00 2.97
CA PHE A 4 -0.96 3.88 3.88
C PHE A 4 -0.36 4.32 5.23
N ALA A 5 0.65 5.18 5.23
CA ALA A 5 1.24 5.67 6.47
C ALA A 5 0.26 6.47 7.35
N LYS A 6 -0.71 7.17 6.74
CA LYS A 6 -1.73 7.93 7.48
C LYS A 6 -2.84 7.05 8.05
N VAL A 7 -3.25 6.00 7.34
CA VAL A 7 -4.35 5.13 7.78
C VAL A 7 -3.88 3.97 8.65
N GLU A 8 -2.73 3.37 8.33
CA GLU A 8 -2.21 2.16 8.99
C GLU A 8 -1.04 2.44 9.96
N GLY A 9 -0.51 3.67 9.97
CA GLY A 9 0.57 4.07 10.88
C GLY A 9 1.96 3.51 10.55
N ILE A 10 2.11 2.72 9.47
CA ILE A 10 3.38 2.17 9.02
C ILE A 10 3.90 2.97 7.83
N ILE A 11 5.13 3.46 7.90
CA ILE A 11 5.83 4.04 6.74
C ILE A 11 6.38 2.86 5.92
N PRO A 12 5.79 2.52 4.75
CA PRO A 12 6.27 1.39 3.95
C PRO A 12 7.60 1.74 3.28
N ALA A 13 8.41 0.74 2.94
CA ALA A 13 9.56 0.95 2.06
C ALA A 13 9.09 1.44 0.67
N PRO A 14 9.88 2.23 -0.08
CA PRO A 14 9.53 2.70 -1.42
C PRO A 14 9.11 1.57 -2.36
N GLU A 15 9.75 0.41 -2.26
CA GLU A 15 9.42 -0.80 -3.00
C GLU A 15 8.04 -1.33 -2.60
N SER A 16 7.77 -1.47 -1.29
CA SER A 16 6.46 -1.93 -0.80
C SER A 16 5.31 -0.98 -1.14
N ALA A 17 5.60 0.31 -1.34
CA ALA A 17 4.59 1.28 -1.78
C ALA A 17 3.99 0.93 -3.15
N HIS A 18 4.72 0.22 -4.01
CA HIS A 18 4.22 -0.26 -5.30
C HIS A 18 3.19 -1.39 -5.11
N ALA A 19 3.46 -2.33 -4.20
CA ALA A 19 2.53 -3.41 -3.86
C ALA A 19 1.24 -2.85 -3.24
N ILE A 20 1.35 -1.87 -2.34
CA ILE A 20 0.20 -1.17 -1.75
C ILE A 20 -0.63 -0.47 -2.84
N ALA A 21 0.02 0.21 -3.80
CA ALA A 21 -0.68 0.85 -4.90
C ALA A 21 -1.45 -0.15 -5.76
N GLY A 22 -0.87 -1.34 -6.00
CA GLY A 22 -1.57 -2.45 -6.65
C GLY A 22 -2.78 -2.92 -5.86
N ALA A 23 -2.61 -3.18 -4.55
CA ALA A 23 -3.70 -3.62 -3.68
C ALA A 23 -4.87 -2.63 -3.62
N ILE A 24 -4.60 -1.32 -3.60
CA ILE A 24 -5.65 -0.29 -3.65
C ILE A 24 -6.42 -0.35 -4.98
N ARG A 25 -5.72 -0.51 -6.12
CA ARG A 25 -6.41 -0.64 -7.42
C ARG A 25 -7.30 -1.87 -7.49
N GLU A 26 -6.84 -3.00 -6.98
CA GLU A 26 -7.66 -4.22 -6.90
C GLU A 26 -8.87 -4.03 -5.97
N ALA A 27 -8.71 -3.32 -4.85
CA ALA A 27 -9.82 -3.00 -3.95
C ALA A 27 -10.88 -2.10 -4.62
N GLU A 28 -10.46 -1.11 -5.41
CA GLU A 28 -11.36 -0.27 -6.20
C GLU A 28 -12.06 -1.07 -7.31
N ARG A 29 -11.34 -1.99 -7.97
CA ARG A 29 -11.94 -2.91 -8.95
C ARG A 29 -13.02 -3.78 -8.32
N ALA A 30 -12.72 -4.45 -7.21
CA ALA A 30 -13.67 -5.29 -6.48
C ALA A 30 -14.90 -4.50 -6.00
N ARG A 31 -14.69 -3.26 -5.53
CA ARG A 31 -15.77 -2.32 -5.17
C ARG A 31 -16.69 -2.03 -6.36
N ASN A 32 -16.13 -1.68 -7.52
CA ASN A 32 -16.89 -1.37 -8.72
C ASN A 32 -17.68 -2.58 -9.24
N GLU A 33 -17.10 -3.78 -9.14
CA GLU A 33 -17.73 -5.05 -9.48
C GLU A 33 -18.73 -5.53 -8.42
N LYS A 34 -18.82 -4.86 -7.27
CA LYS A 34 -19.63 -5.25 -6.10
C LYS A 34 -19.33 -6.68 -5.62
N LYS A 35 -18.06 -7.06 -5.68
CA LYS A 35 -17.58 -8.39 -5.28
C LYS A 35 -16.75 -8.27 -4.01
N GLU A 36 -17.02 -9.14 -3.04
CA GLU A 36 -16.18 -9.29 -1.86
C GLU A 36 -14.94 -10.12 -2.24
N GLU A 37 -13.75 -9.52 -2.13
CA GLU A 37 -12.48 -10.16 -2.45
C GLU A 37 -11.48 -9.95 -1.30
N VAL A 38 -10.73 -11.00 -0.98
CA VAL A 38 -9.61 -10.92 -0.04
C VAL A 38 -8.34 -10.62 -0.83
N ILE A 39 -7.72 -9.48 -0.55
CA ILE A 39 -6.51 -9.02 -1.21
C ILE A 39 -5.34 -9.16 -0.24
N VAL A 40 -4.41 -10.06 -0.56
CA VAL A 40 -3.16 -10.24 0.19
C VAL A 40 -2.04 -9.61 -0.61
N PHE A 41 -1.28 -8.72 0.02
CA PHE A 41 -0.05 -8.14 -0.55
C PHE A 41 1.10 -8.29 0.44
N ASN A 42 2.34 -8.33 -0.07
CA ASN A 42 3.52 -8.39 0.77
C ASN A 42 4.01 -6.98 1.11
N LEU A 43 4.02 -6.64 2.41
CA LEU A 43 4.74 -5.49 2.93
C LEU A 43 6.20 -5.89 3.16
N SER A 44 7.02 -5.79 2.11
CA SER A 44 8.39 -6.30 2.11
C SER A 44 9.35 -5.58 3.07
N GLY A 45 9.05 -4.35 3.50
CA GLY A 45 9.88 -3.60 4.44
C GLY A 45 9.25 -2.28 4.89
N HIS A 46 9.88 -1.66 5.89
CA HIS A 46 9.56 -0.31 6.35
C HIS A 46 10.48 0.74 5.71
N GLY A 47 10.00 1.97 5.55
CA GLY A 47 10.73 3.07 4.92
C GLY A 47 11.42 4.03 5.90
N LEU A 48 11.67 3.62 7.15
CA LEU A 48 12.26 4.49 8.18
C LEU A 48 13.66 5.01 7.81
N LEU A 49 14.43 4.25 7.03
CA LEU A 49 15.75 4.64 6.56
C LEU A 49 15.73 5.29 5.17
N ASP A 50 14.58 5.23 4.48
CA ASP A 50 14.38 5.71 3.11
C ASP A 50 13.53 6.99 3.08
N LEU A 51 13.47 7.74 4.19
CA LEU A 51 12.66 8.96 4.28
C LEU A 51 13.06 10.01 3.24
N THR A 52 14.33 10.05 2.83
CA THR A 52 14.83 10.93 1.76
C THR A 52 14.24 10.59 0.39
N ALA A 53 13.86 9.33 0.14
CA ALA A 53 13.17 8.93 -1.08
C ALA A 53 11.69 9.38 -1.11
N TYR A 54 11.17 9.85 0.02
CA TYR A 54 9.81 10.38 0.17
C TYR A 54 9.73 11.90 0.38
N ALA A 55 10.89 12.57 0.44
CA ALA A 55 11.00 14.02 0.61
C ALA A 55 10.51 14.78 -0.63
#